data_AF-A0A941QI46-F1
#
_entry.id   AF-A0A941QI46-F1
#
_cell.length_a   1.000
_cell.length_b   1.000
_cell.length_c   1.000
_cell.angle_alpha   90.00
_cell.angle_beta   90.00
_cell.angle_gamma   90.00
#
_symmetry.space_group_name_H-M   'P 1'
#
loop_
_entity.id
_entity.type
_entity.pdbx_description
1 polymer ?
#
loop_
_entity_poly.entity_id
_entity_poly.type
_entity_poly.pdbx_seq_one_letter_code
_entity_poly.pdbx_strand_id
1 'polypeptide(L)'
;MAIASFAPWVGLIGLIGLAGLAGIRHPVLRARSGAAIRMLGLLGLAGLAGIWIDGAGAMGAFGALGLWNHQSPKLAFWGRLGWAGVAGLPFALRALV
;
A
#
# COMPACT_ATOMS: atom_id res chain seq x y z
N MET A 1 -1.35 11.37 -24.07
CA MET A 1 0.06 10.96 -24.26
C MET A 1 0.88 11.03 -22.97
N ALA A 2 0.74 12.07 -22.12
CA ALA A 2 1.54 12.23 -20.89
C ALA A 2 1.35 11.13 -19.82
N ILE A 3 0.14 10.61 -19.60
CA ILE A 3 -0.14 9.63 -18.53
C ILE A 3 0.64 8.31 -18.72
N ALA A 4 0.87 7.89 -19.97
CA ALA A 4 1.60 6.66 -20.27
C ALA A 4 3.10 6.73 -19.89
N SER A 5 3.71 7.92 -19.84
CA SER A 5 5.15 8.03 -19.53
C SER A 5 5.44 7.97 -18.02
N PHE A 6 4.45 8.23 -17.17
CA PHE A 6 4.60 8.27 -15.71
C PHE A 6 4.02 7.05 -15.00
N ALA A 7 3.17 6.25 -15.67
CA ALA A 7 2.49 5.11 -15.07
C ALA A 7 3.45 4.08 -14.41
N PRO A 8 4.63 3.74 -14.99
CA PRO A 8 5.56 2.83 -14.34
C PRO A 8 6.15 3.39 -13.04
N TRP A 9 6.47 4.70 -13.04
CA TRP A 9 6.99 5.40 -11.86
C TRP A 9 5.95 5.50 -10.74
N VAL A 10 4.68 5.73 -11.10
CA VAL A 10 3.56 5.70 -10.16
C VAL A 10 3.40 4.29 -9.58
N GLY A 11 3.56 3.25 -10.38
CA GLY A 11 3.54 1.86 -9.93
C GLY A 11 4.53 1.56 -8.79
N LEU A 12 5.72 2.18 -8.79
CA LEU A 12 6.74 2.00 -7.74
C LEU A 12 6.28 2.47 -6.36
N ILE A 13 5.36 3.43 -6.29
CA ILE A 13 4.73 3.86 -5.03
C ILE A 13 4.07 2.66 -4.32
N GLY A 14 3.57 1.71 -5.10
CA GLY A 14 2.99 0.45 -4.61
C GLY A 14 3.88 -0.36 -3.68
N LEU A 15 5.20 -0.29 -3.89
CA LEU A 15 6.18 -1.05 -3.10
C LEU A 15 6.24 -0.60 -1.63
N ILE A 16 5.82 0.63 -1.33
CA ILE A 16 5.63 1.11 0.04
C ILE A 16 4.68 0.17 0.81
N GLY A 17 3.70 -0.40 0.10
CA GLY A 17 2.73 -1.35 0.62
C GLY A 17 3.33 -2.57 1.31
N LEU A 18 4.49 -3.04 0.83
CA LEU A 18 5.18 -4.20 1.39
C LEU A 18 5.64 -3.96 2.83
N ALA A 19 5.81 -2.71 3.26
CA ALA A 19 6.05 -2.38 4.66
C ALA A 19 4.93 -2.91 5.57
N GLY A 20 3.69 -3.01 5.09
CA GLY A 20 2.55 -3.61 5.80
C GLY A 20 2.81 -5.02 6.31
N LEU A 21 3.64 -5.81 5.60
CA LEU A 21 4.03 -7.17 6.00
C LEU A 21 4.97 -7.20 7.21
N ALA A 22 5.61 -6.08 7.55
CA ALA A 22 6.44 -5.99 8.75
C ALA A 22 5.63 -6.25 10.04
N GLY A 23 4.30 -6.03 10.01
CA GLY A 23 3.40 -6.37 11.12
C GLY A 23 3.27 -7.87 11.39
N ILE A 24 3.63 -8.74 10.44
CA ILE A 24 3.67 -10.20 10.63
C ILE A 24 4.89 -10.57 11.48
N ARG A 25 6.05 -9.99 11.17
CA ARG A 25 7.29 -10.20 11.93
C ARG A 25 7.30 -9.45 13.27
N HIS A 26 6.66 -8.29 13.31
CA HIS A 26 6.55 -7.44 14.50
C HIS A 26 5.07 -7.24 14.84
N PRO A 27 4.47 -8.20 15.56
CA PRO A 27 3.06 -8.10 15.91
C PRO A 27 2.82 -6.91 16.86
N VAL A 28 1.62 -6.36 16.76
CA VAL A 28 1.18 -5.27 17.64
C VAL A 28 0.52 -5.81 18.89
N LEU A 29 0.62 -5.04 19.97
CA LEU A 29 -0.06 -5.30 21.23
C LEU A 29 -1.55 -5.61 21.00
N ARG A 30 -2.01 -6.75 21.53
CA ARG A 30 -3.39 -7.24 21.37
C ARG A 30 -4.44 -6.26 21.89
N ALA A 31 -4.09 -5.42 22.85
CA ALA A 31 -4.98 -4.40 23.41
C ALA A 31 -5.22 -3.20 22.47
N ARG A 32 -4.45 -3.03 21.39
CA ARG A 32 -4.68 -1.94 20.44
C ARG A 32 -5.79 -2.30 19.46
N SER A 33 -6.73 -1.37 19.29
CA SER A 33 -7.77 -1.42 18.28
C SER A 33 -7.22 -1.44 16.84
N GLY A 34 -8.10 -1.76 15.89
CA GLY A 34 -7.80 -1.69 14.45
C GLY A 34 -7.34 -3.01 13.82
N ALA A 35 -7.75 -4.17 14.35
CA ALA A 35 -7.44 -5.49 13.78
C ALA A 35 -7.78 -5.59 12.29
N ALA A 36 -8.96 -5.08 11.88
CA ALA A 36 -9.37 -5.07 10.49
C ALA A 36 -8.42 -4.24 9.60
N ILE A 37 -8.01 -3.04 10.07
CA ILE A 37 -7.09 -2.18 9.30
C ILE A 37 -5.71 -2.85 9.15
N ARG A 38 -5.26 -3.64 10.13
CA ARG A 38 -4.01 -4.41 10.03
C ARG A 38 -4.03 -5.43 8.89
N MET A 39 -5.19 -5.98 8.57
CA MET A 39 -5.34 -6.91 7.44
C MET A 39 -5.07 -6.23 6.10
N LEU A 40 -5.20 -4.89 6.03
CA LEU A 40 -4.76 -4.15 4.85
C LEU A 40 -3.28 -4.39 4.57
N GLY A 41 -2.45 -4.76 5.56
CA GLY A 41 -1.07 -5.20 5.38
C GLY A 41 -0.87 -6.22 4.24
N LEU A 42 -1.84 -7.10 4.03
CA LEU A 42 -1.83 -8.11 2.97
C LEU A 42 -2.01 -7.49 1.57
N LEU A 43 -2.72 -6.36 1.46
CA LEU A 43 -2.86 -5.60 0.21
C LEU A 43 -1.52 -5.04 -0.30
N GLY A 44 -0.47 -5.02 0.53
CA GLY A 44 0.88 -4.69 0.07
C GLY A 44 1.35 -5.59 -1.07
N LEU A 45 0.93 -6.86 -1.08
CA LEU A 45 1.22 -7.79 -2.16
C LEU A 45 0.51 -7.42 -3.47
N ALA A 46 -0.63 -6.75 -3.40
CA ALA A 46 -1.33 -6.25 -4.59
C ALA A 46 -0.50 -5.20 -5.34
N GLY A 47 0.50 -4.57 -4.71
CA GLY A 47 1.46 -3.69 -5.38
C GLY A 47 2.26 -4.38 -6.48
N LEU A 48 2.44 -5.70 -6.38
CA LEU A 48 3.09 -6.51 -7.41
C LEU A 48 2.26 -6.58 -8.71
N ALA A 49 0.94 -6.31 -8.66
CA ALA A 49 0.11 -6.23 -9.85
C ALA A 49 0.61 -5.15 -10.85
N GLY A 50 1.38 -4.17 -10.37
CA GLY A 50 2.05 -3.16 -11.19
C GLY A 50 3.06 -3.72 -12.20
N ILE A 51 3.48 -4.98 -12.08
CA ILE A 51 4.31 -5.68 -13.06
C ILE A 51 3.53 -5.95 -14.36
N TRP A 52 2.21 -6.17 -14.25
CA TRP A 52 1.34 -6.53 -15.37
C TRP A 52 0.40 -5.41 -15.79
N ILE A 53 0.08 -4.48 -14.88
CA ILE A 53 -0.90 -3.42 -15.10
C ILE A 53 -0.26 -2.07 -14.75
N ASP A 54 0.00 -1.27 -15.77
CA ASP A 54 0.61 0.06 -15.63
C ASP A 54 -0.16 0.94 -14.63
N GLY A 55 0.56 1.45 -13.63
CA GLY A 55 0.03 2.36 -12.60
C GLY A 55 -0.88 1.71 -11.55
N ALA A 56 -1.47 0.53 -11.80
CA ALA A 56 -2.31 -0.16 -10.81
C ALA A 56 -1.52 -0.63 -9.58
N GLY A 57 -0.21 -0.87 -9.75
CA GLY A 57 0.70 -1.18 -8.65
C GLY A 57 0.67 -0.16 -7.52
N ALA A 58 0.41 1.12 -7.81
CA ALA A 58 0.34 2.18 -6.80
C ALA A 58 -0.68 1.90 -5.69
N MET A 59 -1.80 1.22 -6.00
CA MET A 59 -2.79 0.83 -4.98
C MET A 59 -2.22 -0.10 -3.91
N GLY A 60 -1.13 -0.82 -4.22
CA GLY A 60 -0.40 -1.63 -3.25
C GLY A 60 0.04 -0.84 -2.01
N ALA A 61 0.28 0.47 -2.14
CA ALA A 61 0.68 1.32 -1.02
C ALA A 61 -0.35 1.30 0.13
N PHE A 62 -1.64 1.09 -0.14
CA PHE A 62 -2.64 0.89 0.92
C PHE A 62 -2.28 -0.26 1.87
N GLY A 63 -1.47 -1.21 1.42
CA GLY A 63 -0.79 -2.20 2.25
C GLY A 63 -0.17 -1.63 3.52
N ALA A 64 0.54 -0.51 3.40
CA ALA A 64 1.25 0.08 4.51
C ALA A 64 0.30 0.59 5.60
N LEU A 65 -0.95 0.96 5.27
CA LEU A 65 -1.96 1.41 6.24
C LEU A 65 -2.14 0.41 7.38
N GLY A 66 -1.85 -0.88 7.20
CA GLY A 66 -1.87 -1.86 8.29
C GLY A 66 -0.95 -1.51 9.49
N LEU A 67 0.04 -0.65 9.30
CA LEU A 67 0.96 -0.18 10.34
C LEU A 67 0.58 1.15 11.00
N TRP A 68 -0.48 1.83 10.56
CA TRP A 68 -0.81 3.22 10.97
C TRP A 68 -0.79 3.48 12.49
N ASN A 69 -1.23 2.49 13.27
CA ASN A 69 -1.31 2.52 14.73
C ASN A 69 -0.34 1.53 15.40
N HIS A 70 0.79 1.22 14.76
CA HIS A 70 1.82 0.38 15.36
C HIS A 70 2.45 1.07 16.58
N GLN A 71 2.78 0.34 17.65
CA GLN A 71 3.47 0.91 18.81
C GLN A 71 4.88 1.48 18.51
N SER A 72 5.43 1.13 17.34
CA SER A 72 6.75 1.57 16.92
C SER A 72 6.56 2.80 16.04
N PRO A 73 7.09 3.98 16.41
CA PRO A 73 6.95 5.19 15.60
C PRO A 73 7.49 5.02 14.18
N LYS A 74 8.55 4.20 14.01
CA LYS A 74 9.14 3.88 12.71
C LYS A 74 8.16 3.12 11.82
N LEU A 75 7.43 2.14 12.37
CA LEU A 75 6.43 1.39 11.60
C LEU A 75 5.17 2.21 11.35
N ALA A 76 4.74 3.01 12.33
CA ALA A 76 3.61 3.93 12.16
C ALA A 76 3.85 4.99 11.07
N PHE A 77 5.11 5.43 10.89
CA PHE A 77 5.50 6.31 9.79
C PHE A 77 5.22 5.67 8.43
N TRP A 78 5.64 4.42 8.21
CA TRP A 78 5.28 3.68 6.99
C TRP A 78 3.77 3.57 6.81
N GLY A 79 3.04 3.39 7.91
CA GLY A 79 1.58 3.40 7.89
C GLY A 79 0.96 4.67 7.32
N ARG A 80 1.54 5.84 7.58
CA ARG A 80 1.05 7.11 7.02
C ARG A 80 1.28 7.22 5.52
N LEU A 81 2.37 6.64 5.03
CA LEU A 81 2.66 6.61 3.59
C LEU A 81 1.68 5.75 2.79
N GLY A 82 0.87 4.90 3.46
CA GLY A 82 -0.10 4.06 2.76
C GLY A 82 -1.18 4.83 2.01
N TRP A 83 -1.42 6.09 2.36
CA TRP A 83 -2.31 6.98 1.61
C TRP A 83 -1.81 7.32 0.21
N ALA A 84 -0.52 7.10 -0.08
CA ALA A 84 0.01 7.22 -1.43
C ALA A 84 -0.69 6.28 -2.42
N GLY A 85 -1.41 5.25 -1.94
CA GLY A 85 -2.23 4.35 -2.76
C GLY A 85 -3.35 5.04 -3.53
N VAL A 86 -3.79 6.22 -3.10
CA VAL A 86 -4.77 7.05 -3.83
C VAL A 86 -4.28 7.39 -5.24
N ALA A 87 -2.97 7.52 -5.44
CA ALA A 87 -2.39 7.77 -6.76
C ALA A 87 -2.68 6.65 -7.78
N GLY A 88 -2.97 5.44 -7.32
CA GLY A 88 -3.33 4.29 -8.17
C GLY A 88 -4.80 4.23 -8.59
N LEU A 89 -5.70 4.97 -7.94
CA LEU A 89 -7.13 4.90 -8.22
C LEU A 89 -7.50 5.24 -9.68
N PRO A 90 -6.94 6.29 -10.33
CA PRO A 90 -7.27 6.59 -11.72
C PRO A 90 -6.88 5.45 -12.68
N PHE A 91 -5.78 4.76 -12.40
CA PHE A 91 -5.29 3.64 -13.23
C PHE A 91 -6.16 2.40 -13.04
N ALA A 92 -6.55 2.09 -11.80
CA ALA A 92 -7.42 0.95 -11.52
C ALA A 92 -8.85 1.15 -12.05
N LEU A 93 -9.42 2.36 -11.91
CA LEU A 93 -10.72 2.68 -12.51
C LEU A 93 -10.70 2.52 -14.03
N ARG A 94 -9.62 2.95 -14.68
CA ARG A 94 -9.42 2.75 -16.12
C ARG A 94 -9.27 1.28 -16.51
N ALA A 95 -8.74 0.43 -15.63
CA ALA A 95 -8.58 -1.00 -15.92
C ALA A 95 -9.89 -1.80 -15.77
N LEU A 96 -10.91 -1.23 -15.11
CA LEU A 96 -12.20 -1.86 -14.85
C LEU A 96 -13.28 -1.56 -15.90
N VAL A 97 -13.03 -0.60 -16.81
CA VAL A 97 -13.96 -0.11 -17.84
C VAL A 97 -13.34 -0.32 -19.21
#